data_AF-A0A7R9WAV5-F1
#
_entry.id   AF-A0A7R9WAV5-F1
#
_cell.length_a   1.000
_cell.length_b   1.000
_cell.length_c   1.000
_cell.angle_alpha   90.00
_cell.angle_beta   90.00
_cell.angle_gamma   90.00
#
_symmetry.space_group_name_H-M   'P 1'
#
loop_
_entity.id
_entity.type
_entity.pdbx_description
1 polymer ?
#
loop_
_entity_poly.entity_id
_entity_poly.type
_entity_poly.pdbx_seq_one_letter_code
_entity_poly.pdbx_strand_id
1 'polypeptide(L)'
;SSLPCHKHAIQVGLSVGDTEYAMINAQLYLGTALSSGQALGPLMDEMRVYSKQMVEYKHHYMYTMIKPLSQAALNLLGRSADPVKLTGEEMDEDDLLMTLKGDGNVTPLINFYRLWLAYLF
;
A
#
# COMPACT_ATOMS: atom_id res chain seq x y z
N SER A 1 -14.96 1.19 12.82
CA SER A 1 -13.83 0.80 11.95
C SER A 1 -14.40 0.18 10.68
N SER A 2 -14.05 0.69 9.50
CA SER A 2 -14.46 0.16 8.19
C SER A 2 -13.64 -1.08 7.75
N LEU A 3 -12.66 -1.53 8.54
CA LEU A 3 -11.81 -2.67 8.18
C LEU A 3 -12.59 -3.98 7.89
N PRO A 4 -13.62 -4.36 8.67
CA PRO A 4 -14.36 -5.59 8.41
C PRO A 4 -15.16 -5.53 7.10
N CYS A 5 -15.69 -4.36 6.72
CA CYS A 5 -16.48 -4.26 5.49
C CYS A 5 -15.60 -4.38 4.24
N HIS A 6 -14.38 -3.84 4.26
CA HIS A 6 -13.44 -4.04 3.16
C HIS A 6 -13.01 -5.51 3.03
N LYS A 7 -12.70 -6.20 4.14
CA LYS A 7 -12.38 -7.64 4.11
C LYS A 7 -13.53 -8.47 3.53
N HIS A 8 -14.77 -8.16 3.92
CA HIS A 8 -15.94 -8.82 3.37
C HIS A 8 -16.11 -8.55 1.86
N ALA A 9 -15.95 -7.29 1.44
CA ALA A 9 -16.03 -6.90 0.03
C ALA A 9 -14.98 -7.61 -0.84
N ILE A 10 -13.75 -7.79 -0.35
CA ILE A 10 -12.70 -8.58 -1.01
C ILE A 10 -13.18 -10.02 -1.23
N GLN A 11 -13.69 -10.67 -0.18
CA GLN A 11 -14.16 -12.06 -0.26
C GLN A 11 -15.32 -12.22 -1.24
N VAL A 12 -16.29 -11.32 -1.19
CA VAL A 12 -17.44 -11.32 -2.12
C VAL A 12 -16.94 -11.13 -3.56
N GLY A 13 -16.11 -10.13 -3.82
CA GLY A 13 -15.57 -9.86 -5.16
C GLY A 13 -14.83 -11.07 -5.73
N LEU A 14 -13.94 -11.68 -4.94
CA LEU A 14 -13.22 -12.89 -5.35
C LEU A 14 -14.17 -14.08 -5.63
N SER A 15 -15.24 -14.24 -4.83
CA SER A 15 -16.18 -15.35 -4.99
C SER A 15 -17.02 -15.27 -6.27
N VAL A 16 -17.28 -14.06 -6.77
CA VAL A 16 -18.04 -13.82 -8.01
C VAL A 16 -17.15 -13.51 -9.21
N GLY A 17 -15.82 -13.56 -9.04
CA GLY A 17 -14.84 -13.27 -10.09
C GLY A 17 -14.63 -11.77 -10.37
N ASP A 18 -15.20 -10.88 -9.56
CA ASP A 18 -14.98 -9.44 -9.65
C ASP A 18 -13.66 -9.05 -8.96
N THR A 19 -12.57 -9.29 -9.70
CA THR A 19 -11.21 -9.03 -9.22
C THR A 19 -10.92 -7.54 -9.06
N GLU A 20 -11.53 -6.67 -9.87
CA GLU A 20 -11.34 -5.22 -9.75
C GLU A 20 -11.94 -4.70 -8.45
N TYR A 21 -13.20 -5.06 -8.17
CA TYR A 21 -13.85 -4.70 -6.90
C TYR A 21 -13.08 -5.23 -5.68
N ALA A 22 -12.57 -6.46 -5.77
CA ALA A 22 -11.76 -7.04 -4.72
C ALA A 22 -10.45 -6.27 -4.51
N MET A 23 -9.70 -5.95 -5.57
CA MET A 23 -8.41 -5.27 -5.43
C MET A 23 -8.54 -3.81 -5.00
N ILE A 24 -9.60 -3.10 -5.39
CA ILE A 24 -9.91 -1.76 -4.86
C ILE A 24 -10.13 -1.83 -3.34
N ASN A 25 -10.93 -2.80 -2.88
CA ASN A 25 -11.15 -2.97 -1.45
C ASN A 25 -9.90 -3.42 -0.69
N ALA A 26 -9.03 -4.21 -1.31
CA ALA A 26 -7.73 -4.57 -0.73
C ALA A 26 -6.84 -3.33 -0.52
N GLN A 27 -6.74 -2.44 -1.51
CA GLN A 27 -6.00 -1.19 -1.38
C GLN A 27 -6.56 -0.31 -0.25
N LEU A 28 -7.89 -0.12 -0.21
CA LEU A 28 -8.55 0.67 0.84
C LEU A 28 -8.38 0.06 2.24
N TYR A 29 -8.49 -1.26 2.33
CA TYR A 29 -8.25 -2.01 3.56
C TYR A 29 -6.85 -1.77 4.09
N LEU A 30 -5.82 -1.97 3.26
CA LEU A 30 -4.42 -1.85 3.68
C LEU A 30 -4.11 -0.42 4.15
N GLY A 31 -4.57 0.60 3.42
CA GLY A 31 -4.37 2.00 3.82
C GLY A 31 -5.07 2.36 5.14
N THR A 32 -6.30 1.86 5.33
CA THR A 32 -7.05 2.07 6.58
C THR A 32 -6.41 1.30 7.73
N ALA A 33 -5.92 0.08 7.50
CA ALA A 33 -5.31 -0.77 8.53
C ALA A 33 -4.03 -0.14 9.06
N LEU A 34 -3.17 0.37 8.16
CA LEU A 34 -1.96 1.08 8.55
C LEU A 34 -2.29 2.33 9.38
N SER A 35 -3.19 3.17 8.87
CA SER A 35 -3.60 4.42 9.54
C SER A 35 -4.33 4.18 10.87
N SER A 36 -4.92 3.00 11.07
CA SER A 36 -5.61 2.63 12.31
C SER A 36 -4.68 2.03 13.37
N GLY A 37 -3.36 2.00 13.14
CA GLY A 37 -2.39 1.46 14.09
C GLY A 37 -2.50 -0.06 14.27
N GLN A 38 -2.94 -0.80 13.24
CA GLN A 38 -2.87 -2.27 13.28
C GLN A 38 -1.41 -2.73 13.43
N ALA A 39 -1.21 -3.91 14.02
CA ALA A 39 0.12 -4.47 14.17
C ALA A 39 0.81 -4.65 12.80
N LEU A 40 1.98 -4.03 12.65
CA LEU A 40 2.69 -3.94 11.37
C LEU A 40 3.13 -5.32 10.84
N GLY A 41 3.50 -6.26 11.70
CA GLY A 41 3.92 -7.61 11.29
C GLY A 41 2.85 -8.34 10.47
N PRO A 42 1.66 -8.63 11.05
CA PRO A 42 0.56 -9.25 10.32
C PRO A 42 0.10 -8.43 9.10
N LEU A 43 0.10 -7.10 9.21
CA LEU A 43 -0.30 -6.23 8.11
C LEU A 43 0.67 -6.35 6.92
N MET A 44 1.98 -6.48 7.16
CA MET A 44 2.97 -6.72 6.10
C MET A 44 2.73 -8.04 5.36
N ASP A 45 2.31 -9.09 6.07
CA ASP A 45 1.97 -10.37 5.44
C ASP A 45 0.72 -10.23 4.55
N GLU A 46 -0.29 -9.48 5.00
CA GLU A 46 -1.46 -9.16 4.18
C GLU A 46 -1.11 -8.29 2.97
N MET A 47 -0.22 -7.30 3.12
CA MET A 47 0.29 -6.49 2.00
C MET A 47 0.95 -7.36 0.94
N ARG A 48 1.79 -8.32 1.34
CA ARG A 48 2.42 -9.27 0.39
C ARG A 48 1.40 -10.12 -0.36
N VAL A 49 0.39 -10.63 0.34
CA VAL A 49 -0.68 -11.43 -0.27
C VAL A 49 -1.44 -10.61 -1.31
N TYR A 50 -1.91 -9.41 -0.94
CA TYR A 50 -2.69 -8.58 -1.85
C TYR A 50 -1.84 -8.01 -3.00
N SER A 51 -0.57 -7.64 -2.76
CA SER A 51 0.37 -7.27 -3.82
C SER A 51 0.51 -8.37 -4.87
N LYS A 52 0.68 -9.62 -4.44
CA LYS A 52 0.76 -10.76 -5.35
C LYS A 52 -0.52 -10.94 -6.15
N GLN A 53 -1.69 -10.83 -5.51
CA GLN A 53 -2.98 -10.92 -6.19
C GLN A 53 -3.20 -9.79 -7.20
N MET A 54 -2.82 -8.55 -6.87
CA MET A 54 -2.91 -7.41 -7.79
C MET A 54 -2.07 -7.66 -9.05
N VAL A 55 -0.87 -8.24 -8.91
CA VAL A 55 -0.04 -8.62 -10.06
C VAL A 55 -0.67 -9.76 -10.86
N GLU A 56 -1.16 -10.81 -10.19
CA GLU A 56 -1.80 -11.97 -10.82
C GLU A 56 -3.03 -11.58 -11.65
N TYR A 57 -3.84 -10.68 -11.12
CA TYR A 57 -5.03 -10.15 -11.79
C TYR A 57 -4.75 -8.96 -12.72
N LYS A 58 -3.48 -8.62 -12.97
CA LYS A 58 -3.04 -7.54 -13.87
C LYS A 58 -3.50 -6.13 -13.47
N HIS A 59 -3.80 -5.92 -12.18
CA HIS A 59 -4.15 -4.62 -11.60
C HIS A 59 -2.89 -3.82 -11.23
N HIS A 60 -2.02 -3.58 -12.22
CA HIS A 60 -0.70 -2.95 -12.03
C HIS A 60 -0.78 -1.55 -11.44
N TYR A 61 -1.83 -0.78 -11.76
CA TYR A 61 -2.04 0.54 -11.17
C TYR A 61 -2.26 0.44 -9.65
N MET A 62 -3.11 -0.47 -9.19
CA MET A 62 -3.36 -0.67 -7.76
C MET A 62 -2.10 -1.16 -7.04
N TYR A 63 -1.34 -2.07 -7.67
CA TYR A 63 -0.06 -2.53 -7.16
C TYR A 63 0.93 -1.36 -6.99
N THR A 64 1.05 -0.48 -7.99
CA THR A 64 1.89 0.72 -7.90
C THR A 64 1.45 1.64 -6.75
N MET A 65 0.14 1.82 -6.55
CA MET A 65 -0.41 2.70 -5.52
C MET A 65 -0.22 2.18 -4.08
N ILE A 66 -0.04 0.87 -3.87
CA ILE A 66 0.24 0.31 -2.53
C ILE A 66 1.74 0.23 -2.20
N LYS A 67 2.64 0.52 -3.14
CA LYS A 67 4.08 0.55 -2.88
C LYS A 67 4.48 1.58 -1.81
N PRO A 68 4.03 2.85 -1.86
CA PRO A 68 4.35 3.83 -0.81
C PRO A 68 3.87 3.39 0.56
N LEU A 69 2.70 2.76 0.61
CA LEU A 69 2.12 2.21 1.84
C LEU A 69 2.99 1.09 2.43
N SER A 70 3.41 0.14 1.59
CA SER A 70 4.22 -1.01 2.01
C SER A 70 5.61 -0.56 2.46
N GLN A 71 6.22 0.39 1.75
CA GLN A 71 7.49 0.97 2.15
C GLN A 71 7.37 1.78 3.45
N ALA A 72 6.29 2.56 3.63
CA ALA A 72 6.05 3.26 4.89
C ALA A 72 5.95 2.29 6.09
N ALA A 73 5.25 1.16 5.92
CA ALA A 73 5.19 0.12 6.94
C ALA A 73 6.56 -0.48 7.27
N LEU A 74 7.42 -0.69 6.26
CA LEU A 74 8.80 -1.12 6.47
C LEU A 74 9.65 -0.07 7.20
N ASN A 75 9.50 1.21 6.85
CA ASN A 75 10.17 2.31 7.55
C ASN A 75 9.80 2.34 9.03
N LEU A 76 8.52 2.21 9.36
CA LEU A 76 8.03 2.15 10.75
C LEU A 76 8.54 0.91 11.51
N LEU A 77 8.82 -0.19 10.81
CA LEU A 77 9.46 -1.37 11.39
C LEU A 77 10.97 -1.23 11.56
N GLY A 78 11.56 -0.09 11.22
CA GLY A 78 13.01 0.12 11.23
C GLY A 78 13.74 -0.66 10.13
N ARG A 79 13.02 -1.06 9.07
CA ARG A 79 13.55 -1.81 7.92
C ARG A 79 13.85 -0.89 6.73
N SER A 80 14.31 0.33 7.02
CA SER A 80 14.81 1.29 6.04
C SER A 80 16.13 1.87 6.55
N ALA A 81 17.04 2.21 5.62
CA ALA A 81 18.28 2.88 5.94
C ALA A 81 18.03 4.34 6.38
N ASP A 82 17.07 5.01 5.74
CA ASP A 82 16.59 6.33 6.11
C ASP A 82 15.10 6.22 6.49
N PRO A 83 14.71 6.43 7.75
CA PRO A 83 13.34 6.23 8.20
C PRO A 83 12.34 7.23 7.58
N VAL A 84 12.80 8.39 7.06
CA VAL A 84 11.92 9.42 6.50
C VAL A 84 11.87 9.40 4.97
N LYS A 85 12.74 8.64 4.31
CA LYS A 85 12.74 8.45 2.85
C LYS A 85 11.99 7.17 2.47
N LEU A 86 11.08 7.23 1.51
CA LEU A 86 10.35 6.04 1.03
C LEU A 86 11.20 5.28 0.01
N THR A 87 12.33 4.74 0.45
CA THR A 87 13.27 4.01 -0.40
C THR A 87 13.74 2.75 0.31
N GLY A 88 13.60 1.61 -0.33
CA GLY A 88 13.95 0.33 0.26
C GLY A 88 13.46 -0.86 -0.56
N GLU A 89 13.03 -1.91 0.13
CA GLU A 89 12.66 -3.21 -0.44
C GLU A 89 11.49 -3.11 -1.45
N GLU A 90 10.49 -2.27 -1.17
CA GLU A 90 9.24 -2.24 -1.95
C GLU A 90 9.24 -1.18 -3.06
N MET A 91 10.02 -0.11 -2.89
CA MET A 91 10.15 0.94 -3.90
C MET A 91 11.39 1.82 -3.71
N ASP A 92 11.73 2.51 -4.80
CA ASP A 92 12.53 3.72 -4.79
C ASP A 92 11.63 4.91 -5.15
N GLU A 93 11.65 5.98 -4.33
CA GLU A 93 10.78 7.13 -4.53
C GLU A 93 11.14 7.94 -5.77
N ASP A 94 12.43 8.04 -6.09
CA ASP A 94 12.94 8.80 -7.23
C ASP A 94 12.54 8.08 -8.52
N ASP A 95 12.72 6.74 -8.56
CA ASP A 95 12.30 5.91 -9.70
C ASP A 95 10.78 5.93 -9.90
N LEU A 96 10.00 5.87 -8.82
CA LEU A 96 8.54 5.88 -8.91
C LEU A 96 8.03 7.23 -9.41
N LEU A 97 8.57 8.34 -8.91
CA LEU A 97 8.24 9.69 -9.38
C LEU A 97 8.67 9.91 -10.84
N MET A 98 9.81 9.34 -11.27
CA MET A 98 10.24 9.40 -12.66
C MET A 98 9.33 8.58 -13.59
N THR A 99 8.96 7.37 -13.18
CA THR A 99 8.06 6.47 -13.94
C THR A 99 6.68 7.10 -14.13
N LEU A 100 6.24 7.91 -13.17
CA LEU A 100 4.93 8.55 -13.16
C LEU A 100 4.99 10.03 -13.56
N LYS A 101 6.05 10.48 -14.25
CA LYS A 101 6.09 11.82 -14.88
C LYS A 101 4.96 11.95 -15.91
N GLY A 102 3.79 12.38 -15.43
CA GLY A 102 2.55 12.52 -16.20
C GLY A 102 1.31 12.01 -15.45
N ASP A 103 1.47 11.15 -14.45
CA ASP A 103 0.39 10.56 -13.67
C ASP A 103 0.45 11.08 -12.22
N GLY A 104 -0.23 12.19 -11.96
CA GLY A 104 -0.16 12.94 -10.69
C GLY A 104 -0.79 12.23 -9.48
N ASN A 105 -1.26 11.00 -9.63
CA ASN A 105 -2.07 10.31 -8.64
C ASN A 105 -1.27 9.72 -7.46
N VAL A 106 0.00 9.33 -7.65
CA VAL A 106 0.81 8.77 -6.55
C VAL A 106 1.54 9.82 -5.72
N THR A 107 1.86 10.97 -6.32
CA THR A 107 2.68 12.02 -5.67
C THR A 107 2.10 12.49 -4.34
N PRO A 108 0.77 12.71 -4.20
CA PRO A 108 0.16 13.03 -2.92
C PRO A 108 0.38 11.95 -1.85
N LEU A 109 0.34 10.67 -2.23
CA LEU A 109 0.56 9.56 -1.30
C LEU A 109 2.01 9.53 -0.80
N ILE A 110 2.98 9.69 -1.70
CA ILE A 110 4.40 9.77 -1.34
C ILE A 110 4.63 10.92 -0.34
N ASN A 111 4.11 12.10 -0.66
CA ASN A 111 4.25 13.26 0.22
C ASN A 111 3.57 13.06 1.58
N PHE A 112 2.39 12.43 1.60
CA PHE A 112 1.71 12.10 2.84
C PHE A 112 2.55 11.19 3.74
N TYR A 113 3.05 10.07 3.22
CA TYR A 113 3.85 9.13 4.01
C TYR A 113 5.19 9.73 4.44
N ARG A 114 5.83 10.55 3.59
CA ARG A 114 7.05 11.29 3.99
C ARG A 114 6.78 12.22 5.17
N LEU A 115 5.70 13.01 5.09
CA LEU A 115 5.32 13.92 6.18
C LEU A 115 4.99 13.14 7.46
N TRP A 116 4.29 12.02 7.33
CA TRP A 116 3.92 11.19 8.47
C TRP A 116 5.13 10.55 9.14
N LEU A 117 6.07 10.00 8.35
CA LEU A 117 7.31 9.44 8.88
C LEU A 117 8.17 10.52 9.53
N ALA A 118 8.35 11.68 8.89
CA ALA A 118 9.09 12.81 9.44
C ALA A 118 8.47 13.41 10.72
N TYR A 119 7.19 13.15 10.98
CA TYR A 119 6.55 13.54 12.23
C TYR A 119 6.82 12.53 13.36
N LEU A 120 7.00 11.25 13.02
CA LEU A 120 7.18 10.16 13.99
C LEU A 120 8.64 9.92 14.40
N PHE A 121 9.59 10.30 13.54
CA PHE A 121 11.04 10.19 13.75
C PHE A 121 11.65 11.57 14.01
#